data_AF-A0A0F9N1W9-F1
#
_entry.id   AF-A0A0F9N1W9-F1
#
_cell.length_a   1.000
_cell.length_b   1.000
_cell.length_c   1.000
_cell.angle_alpha   90.00
_cell.angle_beta   90.00
_cell.angle_gamma   90.00
#
_symmetry.space_group_name_H-M   'P 1'
#
loop_
_entity.id
_entity.type
_entity.pdbx_description
1 polymer ?
#
loop_
_entity_poly.entity_id
_entity_poly.type
_entity_poly.pdbx_seq_one_letter_code
_entity_poly.pdbx_strand_id
1 'polypeptide(L)'
;MSSWPSTPPPDGKIPGIRIVRTPATARLNVTCYSRTIVGAMTHYAGGRTQLCTAPNCPECDLHHAPRWYGYLAVYGRQSLARRIFEFPQGPFGEFRDYTSRWKDLLGVQITAYRQPARPNGPVQIDLAPPDENVNRYPDEPDVFRILCQIWKLHHVDQLRDYNAANLNDADGVNVPSTPTPPVDTKPRTIKDRIEPYTRGLDLSHLRPATRGNGSN
;
A
#
# COMPACT_ATOMS: atom_id res chain seq x y z
N MET A 1 32.11 0.51 -43.11
CA MET A 1 32.21 -0.23 -41.83
C MET A 1 31.16 0.35 -40.90
N SER A 2 30.23 -0.46 -40.38
CA SER A 2 29.23 0.01 -39.42
C SER A 2 29.85 0.09 -38.03
N SER A 3 29.78 1.26 -37.37
CA SER A 3 30.22 1.40 -35.97
C SER A 3 29.08 1.02 -35.01
N TRP A 4 29.38 0.18 -34.03
CA TRP A 4 28.48 -0.17 -32.94
C TRP A 4 28.87 0.69 -31.72
N PRO A 5 28.10 1.72 -31.36
CA PRO A 5 28.46 2.57 -30.22
C PRO A 5 28.38 1.77 -28.92
N SER A 6 29.38 1.91 -28.05
CA SER A 6 29.44 1.27 -26.72
C SER A 6 28.56 1.95 -25.67
N THR A 7 27.97 3.10 -26.00
CA THR A 7 27.19 3.94 -25.10
C THR A 7 25.80 4.14 -25.69
N PRO A 8 24.71 3.97 -24.91
CA PRO A 8 23.39 4.28 -25.42
C PRO A 8 23.31 5.76 -25.84
N PRO A 9 22.46 6.09 -26.83
CA PRO A 9 22.19 7.48 -27.15
C PRO A 9 21.79 8.24 -25.88
N PRO A 10 22.16 9.52 -25.76
CA PRO A 10 21.83 10.35 -24.60
C PRO A 10 20.32 10.65 -24.48
N ASP A 11 19.46 9.94 -25.20
CA ASP A 11 18.00 9.91 -25.06
C ASP A 11 17.60 9.33 -23.69
N GLY A 12 18.07 9.94 -22.60
CA GLY A 12 17.31 10.74 -21.61
C GLY A 12 16.12 10.13 -20.91
N LYS A 13 15.60 9.00 -21.39
CA LYS A 13 14.52 8.27 -20.74
C LYS A 13 15.13 7.52 -19.57
N ILE A 14 15.15 8.21 -18.43
CA ILE A 14 15.36 7.60 -17.13
C ILE A 14 14.47 6.35 -17.07
N PRO A 15 15.01 5.16 -16.74
CA PRO A 15 14.22 3.96 -16.60
C PRO A 15 13.00 4.25 -15.73
N GLY A 16 11.80 4.01 -16.27
CA GLY A 16 10.56 4.41 -15.60
C GLY A 16 10.48 3.77 -14.22
N ILE A 17 10.49 4.60 -13.17
CA ILE A 17 10.28 4.15 -11.80
C ILE A 17 8.81 3.72 -11.69
N ARG A 18 8.59 2.49 -11.23
CA ARG A 18 7.24 1.92 -11.10
C ARG A 18 6.85 1.82 -9.63
N ILE A 19 5.55 1.99 -9.37
CA ILE A 19 4.97 1.65 -8.07
C ILE A 19 4.92 0.12 -7.95
N VAL A 20 5.36 -0.40 -6.82
CA VAL A 20 5.24 -1.80 -6.44
C VAL A 20 4.45 -1.93 -5.14
N ARG A 21 3.62 -2.97 -5.09
CA ARG A 21 2.76 -3.30 -3.94
C ARG A 21 3.19 -4.62 -3.35
N THR A 22 2.85 -4.86 -2.09
CA THR A 22 3.01 -6.18 -1.47
C THR A 22 2.18 -7.23 -2.22
N PRO A 23 2.82 -8.26 -2.81
CA PRO A 23 2.12 -9.30 -3.57
C PRO A 23 1.24 -10.15 -2.65
N ALA A 24 0.28 -10.88 -3.25
CA ALA A 24 -0.69 -11.67 -2.50
C ALA A 24 -0.08 -12.88 -1.79
N THR A 25 0.89 -13.54 -2.44
CA THR A 25 1.40 -14.87 -2.07
C THR A 25 2.90 -14.90 -1.81
N ALA A 26 3.61 -13.78 -2.00
CA ALA A 26 5.06 -13.71 -1.86
C ALA A 26 5.45 -12.60 -0.88
N ARG A 27 6.73 -12.59 -0.49
CA ARG A 27 7.33 -11.49 0.26
C ARG A 27 7.98 -10.50 -0.69
N LEU A 28 7.79 -9.21 -0.44
CA LEU A 28 8.50 -8.14 -1.10
C LEU A 28 9.70 -7.74 -0.25
N ASN A 29 10.90 -8.03 -0.73
CA ASN A 29 12.15 -7.69 -0.05
C ASN A 29 12.82 -6.51 -0.76
N VAL A 30 12.87 -5.36 -0.08
CA VAL A 30 13.38 -4.11 -0.65
C VAL A 30 14.23 -3.34 0.35
N THR A 31 15.08 -2.46 -0.15
CA THR A 31 15.91 -1.57 0.67
C THR A 31 15.46 -0.14 0.44
N CYS A 32 15.11 0.59 1.51
CA CYS A 32 14.66 1.97 1.43
C CYS A 32 15.80 2.91 1.06
N TYR A 33 15.54 3.88 0.19
CA TYR A 33 16.49 4.96 -0.12
C TYR A 33 15.84 6.34 -0.17
N SER A 34 14.70 6.50 0.49
CA SER A 34 14.13 7.79 0.88
C SER A 34 14.01 7.87 2.40
N ARG A 35 14.25 9.05 2.96
CA ARG A 35 14.17 9.34 4.39
C ARG A 35 12.74 9.63 4.82
N THR A 36 11.95 10.22 3.92
CA THR A 36 10.60 10.68 4.22
C THR A 36 9.56 9.79 3.53
N ILE A 37 8.51 9.43 4.28
CA ILE A 37 7.32 8.80 3.73
C ILE A 37 6.44 9.88 3.11
N VAL A 38 6.09 9.72 1.84
CA VAL A 38 5.06 10.56 1.21
C VAL A 38 3.71 9.87 1.42
N GLY A 39 2.77 10.53 2.06
CA GLY A 39 1.40 10.05 2.22
C GLY A 39 0.47 10.60 1.14
N ALA A 40 -0.52 9.82 0.71
CA ALA A 40 -1.58 10.32 -0.16
C ALA A 40 -2.92 9.64 0.14
N MET A 41 -4.00 10.43 0.10
CA MET A 41 -5.37 9.92 0.11
C MET A 41 -5.76 9.46 -1.29
N THR A 42 -6.38 8.30 -1.41
CA THR A 42 -6.69 7.68 -2.71
C THR A 42 -8.06 7.01 -2.71
N HIS A 43 -8.67 6.87 -3.89
CA HIS A 43 -9.85 6.03 -4.10
C HIS A 43 -9.51 4.85 -4.99
N TYR A 44 -10.26 3.76 -4.84
CA TYR A 44 -10.23 2.64 -5.78
C TYR A 44 -11.49 2.68 -6.63
N ALA A 45 -11.35 3.15 -7.88
CA ALA A 45 -12.47 3.38 -8.79
C ALA A 45 -12.08 2.93 -10.21
N GLY A 46 -13.01 2.31 -10.93
CA GLY A 46 -12.77 1.82 -12.29
C GLY A 46 -11.61 0.82 -12.40
N GLY A 47 -11.41 -0.02 -11.37
CA GLY A 47 -10.35 -1.03 -11.33
C GLY A 47 -8.94 -0.52 -11.04
N ARG A 48 -8.78 0.78 -10.74
CA ARG A 48 -7.48 1.42 -10.49
C ARG A 48 -7.50 2.29 -9.24
N THR A 49 -6.32 2.48 -8.65
CA THR A 49 -6.12 3.46 -7.58
C THR A 49 -5.92 4.84 -8.19
N GLN A 50 -6.65 5.83 -7.71
CA GLN A 50 -6.59 7.22 -8.14
C GLN A 50 -6.37 8.12 -6.93
N LEU A 51 -5.62 9.21 -7.12
CA LEU A 51 -5.43 10.21 -6.07
C LEU A 51 -6.78 10.87 -5.72
N CYS A 52 -7.05 11.06 -4.44
CA CYS A 52 -8.17 11.87 -3.96
C CYS A 52 -7.85 13.35 -4.17
N THR A 53 -8.74 14.08 -4.85
CA THR A 53 -8.57 15.51 -5.19
C THR A 53 -9.55 16.40 -4.42
N ALA A 54 -9.87 16.03 -3.17
CA ALA A 54 -10.81 16.79 -2.35
C ALA A 54 -10.43 18.28 -2.28
N PRO A 55 -11.41 19.21 -2.30
CA PRO A 55 -12.85 18.96 -2.26
C PRO A 55 -13.47 18.53 -3.61
N ASN A 56 -12.78 18.71 -4.73
CA ASN A 56 -13.30 18.44 -6.07
C ASN A 56 -13.10 16.98 -6.52
N CYS A 57 -13.41 16.01 -5.65
CA CYS A 57 -13.19 14.59 -5.95
C CYS A 57 -14.52 13.88 -6.25
N PRO A 58 -14.72 13.38 -7.49
CA PRO A 58 -15.98 12.69 -7.85
C PRO A 58 -16.32 11.51 -6.95
N GLU A 59 -15.30 10.77 -6.48
CA GLU A 59 -15.50 9.63 -5.60
C GLU A 59 -15.93 10.06 -4.18
N CYS A 60 -15.46 11.22 -3.70
CA CYS A 60 -15.94 11.80 -2.45
C CYS A 60 -17.40 12.25 -2.56
N ASP A 61 -17.80 12.82 -3.71
CA ASP A 61 -19.19 13.23 -3.97
C ASP A 61 -20.14 12.02 -3.99
N LEU A 62 -19.64 10.84 -4.37
CA LEU A 62 -20.35 9.55 -4.29
C LEU A 62 -20.26 8.89 -2.90
N HIS A 63 -19.76 9.59 -1.89
CA HIS A 63 -19.56 9.09 -0.53
C HIS A 63 -18.63 7.86 -0.42
N HIS A 64 -17.76 7.63 -1.40
CA HIS A 64 -16.72 6.61 -1.28
C HIS A 64 -15.60 7.14 -0.39
N ALA A 65 -15.38 6.51 0.76
CA ALA A 65 -14.33 6.92 1.69
C ALA A 65 -12.93 6.76 1.06
N PRO A 66 -12.07 7.81 1.07
CA PRO A 66 -10.70 7.69 0.62
C PRO A 66 -9.88 6.84 1.58
N ARG A 67 -8.80 6.24 1.07
CA ARG A 67 -7.83 5.44 1.83
C ARG A 67 -6.45 6.07 1.74
N TRP A 68 -5.78 6.16 2.89
CA TRP A 68 -4.40 6.60 2.95
C TRP A 68 -3.45 5.49 2.50
N TYR A 69 -2.47 5.87 1.68
CA TYR A 69 -1.31 5.06 1.33
C TYR A 69 -0.02 5.84 1.53
N GLY A 70 1.00 5.14 1.98
CA GLY A 70 2.36 5.64 2.10
C GLY A 70 3.22 5.18 0.92
N TYR A 71 4.16 6.04 0.53
CA TYR A 71 5.07 5.82 -0.58
C TYR A 71 6.52 6.07 -0.15
N LEU A 72 7.40 5.14 -0.49
CA LEU A 72 8.84 5.21 -0.24
C LEU A 72 9.62 4.86 -1.50
N ALA A 73 10.76 5.50 -1.72
CA ALA A 73 11.71 5.07 -2.74
C ALA A 73 12.46 3.82 -2.24
N VAL A 74 12.45 2.75 -3.03
CA VAL A 74 13.10 1.49 -2.66
C VAL A 74 13.88 0.83 -3.81
N TYR A 75 14.90 0.06 -3.46
CA TYR A 75 15.60 -0.88 -4.35
C TYR A 75 15.09 -2.30 -4.13
N GLY A 76 14.83 -3.03 -5.22
CA GLY A 76 14.67 -4.49 -5.11
C GLY A 76 16.00 -5.14 -4.75
N ARG A 77 16.06 -5.91 -3.65
CA ARG A 77 17.34 -6.50 -3.17
C ARG A 77 18.04 -7.40 -4.19
N GLN A 78 17.28 -8.09 -5.04
CA GLN A 78 17.84 -8.98 -6.08
C GLN A 78 18.09 -8.27 -7.41
N SER A 79 17.18 -7.40 -7.83
CA SER A 79 17.22 -6.80 -9.17
C SER A 79 17.90 -5.42 -9.21
N LEU A 80 18.17 -4.83 -8.04
CA LEU A 80 18.64 -3.44 -7.88
C LEU A 80 17.77 -2.41 -8.62
N ALA A 81 16.53 -2.77 -8.95
CA ALA A 81 15.64 -1.91 -9.70
C ALA A 81 15.03 -0.86 -8.78
N ARG A 82 15.09 0.40 -9.20
CA ARG A 82 14.42 1.54 -8.52
C ARG A 82 12.91 1.42 -8.64
N ARG A 83 12.23 1.51 -7.51
CA ARG A 83 10.78 1.37 -7.39
C ARG A 83 10.24 2.37 -6.36
N ILE A 84 8.95 2.66 -6.43
CA ILE A 84 8.22 3.27 -5.32
C ILE A 84 7.45 2.16 -4.62
N PHE A 85 7.73 1.90 -3.35
CA PHE A 85 6.93 0.98 -2.55
C PHE A 85 5.68 1.69 -2.03
N GLU A 86 4.51 1.19 -2.42
CA GLU A 86 3.20 1.63 -1.91
C GLU A 86 2.74 0.65 -0.82
N PHE A 87 2.39 1.19 0.36
CA PHE A 87 1.84 0.42 1.48
C PHE A 87 0.60 1.09 2.08
N PRO A 88 -0.38 0.30 2.59
CA PRO A 88 -1.59 0.86 3.20
C PRO A 88 -1.28 1.48 4.57
N GLN A 89 -2.27 2.15 5.17
CA GLN A 89 -2.13 2.79 6.49
C GLN A 89 -1.69 1.86 7.63
N GLY A 90 -2.10 0.58 7.62
CA GLY A 90 -1.84 -0.34 8.74
C GLY A 90 -0.37 -0.39 9.18
N PRO A 91 0.57 -0.72 8.26
CA PRO A 91 2.02 -0.73 8.51
C PRO A 91 2.70 0.62 8.86
N PHE A 92 1.96 1.73 8.92
CA PHE A 92 2.58 3.04 9.15
C PHE A 92 3.14 3.19 10.57
N GLY A 93 2.51 2.53 11.56
CA GLY A 93 2.96 2.56 12.95
C GLY A 93 4.38 2.01 13.11
N GLU A 94 4.68 0.93 12.41
CA GLU A 94 5.98 0.24 12.43
C GLU A 94 7.08 1.13 11.85
N PHE A 95 6.80 1.89 10.78
CA PHE A 95 7.74 2.88 10.26
C PHE A 95 7.98 4.02 11.24
N ARG A 96 6.92 4.57 11.85
CA ARG A 96 7.04 5.64 12.84
C ARG A 96 7.86 5.19 14.03
N ASP A 97 7.55 4.02 14.57
CA ASP A 97 8.23 3.46 15.73
C ASP A 97 9.71 3.17 15.40
N TYR A 98 9.99 2.65 14.20
CA TYR A 98 11.35 2.48 13.70
C TYR A 98 12.11 3.82 13.61
N THR A 99 11.54 4.84 12.96
CA THR A 99 12.16 6.15 12.81
C THR A 99 12.39 6.83 14.17
N SER A 100 11.50 6.64 15.14
CA SER A 100 11.70 7.18 16.50
C SER A 100 12.99 6.63 17.15
N ARG A 101 13.27 5.35 16.90
CA ARG A 101 14.41 4.60 17.45
C ARG A 101 15.71 4.85 16.67
N TRP A 102 15.65 4.87 15.35
CA TRP A 102 16.83 4.87 14.46
C TRP A 102 17.07 6.19 13.72
N LYS A 103 16.18 7.17 13.88
CA LYS A 103 16.22 8.54 13.33
C LYS A 103 16.07 8.68 11.80
N ASP A 104 16.36 7.63 11.03
CA ASP A 104 16.27 7.68 9.56
C ASP A 104 15.75 6.35 8.98
N LEU A 105 15.10 6.41 7.82
CA LEU A 105 14.67 5.28 6.99
C LEU A 105 15.68 4.93 5.88
N LEU A 106 16.72 5.73 5.67
CA LEU A 106 17.74 5.45 4.66
C LEU A 106 18.44 4.11 4.90
N GLY A 107 18.38 3.24 3.89
CA GLY A 107 19.01 1.93 3.89
C GLY A 107 18.25 0.84 4.65
N VAL A 108 17.09 1.16 5.23
CA VAL A 108 16.28 0.19 5.98
C VAL A 108 15.89 -0.98 5.07
N GLN A 109 16.10 -2.20 5.57
CA GLN A 109 15.67 -3.42 4.90
C GLN A 109 14.20 -3.67 5.25
N ILE A 110 13.34 -3.63 4.25
CA ILE A 110 11.89 -3.81 4.38
C ILE A 110 11.52 -5.17 3.80
N THR A 111 10.87 -5.99 4.62
CA THR A 111 10.20 -7.24 4.18
C THR A 111 8.70 -7.07 4.34
N ALA A 112 7.97 -6.91 3.24
CA ALA A 112 6.52 -6.77 3.27
C ALA A 112 5.81 -8.04 2.80
N TYR A 113 4.74 -8.43 3.48
CA TYR A 113 3.96 -9.63 3.16
C TYR A 113 2.49 -9.49 3.60
N ARG A 114 1.65 -10.47 3.27
CA ARG A 114 0.24 -10.51 3.69
C ARG A 114 -0.05 -11.72 4.54
N GLN A 115 -0.89 -11.55 5.57
CA GLN A 115 -1.30 -12.65 6.45
C GLN A 115 -2.82 -12.61 6.70
N PRO A 116 -3.61 -13.61 6.24
CA PRO A 116 -3.21 -14.74 5.39
C PRO A 116 -2.85 -14.29 3.96
N ALA A 117 -2.19 -15.16 3.19
CA ALA A 117 -1.72 -14.93 1.82
C ALA A 117 -2.88 -14.83 0.80
N ARG A 118 -3.66 -13.75 0.86
CA ARG A 118 -4.80 -13.45 -0.03
C ARG A 118 -4.68 -12.04 -0.63
N PRO A 119 -5.24 -11.77 -1.84
CA PRO A 119 -5.08 -10.49 -2.55
C PRO A 119 -5.43 -9.22 -1.76
N ASN A 120 -6.35 -9.32 -0.79
CA ASN A 120 -6.77 -8.21 0.08
C ASN A 120 -6.43 -8.47 1.56
N GLY A 121 -5.46 -9.35 1.84
CA GLY A 121 -4.99 -9.60 3.20
C GLY A 121 -4.30 -8.35 3.76
N PRO A 122 -4.34 -8.15 5.10
CA PRO A 122 -3.61 -7.06 5.73
C PRO A 122 -2.13 -7.19 5.40
N VAL A 123 -1.51 -6.06 5.07
CA VAL A 123 -0.06 -5.99 4.85
C VAL A 123 0.61 -5.93 6.21
N GLN A 124 1.67 -6.71 6.37
CA GLN A 124 2.60 -6.68 7.50
C GLN A 124 3.97 -6.29 6.95
N ILE A 125 4.78 -5.61 7.77
CA ILE A 125 6.15 -5.26 7.43
C ILE A 125 7.10 -5.65 8.55
N ASP A 126 8.22 -6.25 8.19
CA ASP A 126 9.37 -6.40 9.08
C ASP A 126 10.43 -5.40 8.64
N LEU A 127 10.97 -4.64 9.59
CA LEU A 127 12.01 -3.63 9.38
C LEU A 127 13.29 -4.08 10.06
N ALA A 128 14.38 -4.13 9.29
CA ALA A 128 15.72 -4.40 9.80
C ALA A 128 16.65 -3.22 9.50
N PRO A 129 17.63 -2.95 10.39
CA PRO A 129 18.58 -1.88 10.19
C PRO A 129 19.36 -2.03 8.88
N PRO A 130 19.90 -0.92 8.34
CA PRO A 130 20.71 -0.98 7.14
C PRO A 130 21.94 -1.87 7.35
N ASP A 131 22.40 -2.49 6.27
CA ASP A 131 23.73 -3.10 6.24
C ASP A 131 24.79 -1.97 6.40
N GLU A 132 25.96 -2.29 6.97
CA GLU A 132 27.00 -1.35 7.45
C GLU A 132 27.50 -0.27 6.45
N ASN A 133 27.06 -0.29 5.19
CA ASN A 133 27.49 0.61 4.11
C ASN A 133 26.38 1.58 3.63
N VAL A 134 25.82 2.40 4.52
CA VAL A 134 24.81 3.42 4.16
C VAL A 134 25.35 4.47 3.18
N ASN A 135 26.65 4.76 3.20
CA ASN A 135 27.28 5.75 2.31
C ASN A 135 27.29 5.37 0.82
N ARG A 136 26.76 4.21 0.44
CA ARG A 136 26.73 3.72 -0.94
C ARG A 136 25.41 3.96 -1.66
N TYR A 137 24.40 4.50 -0.99
CA TYR A 137 23.13 4.80 -1.64
C TYR A 137 23.26 6.07 -2.51
N PRO A 138 22.65 6.09 -3.70
CA PRO A 138 22.63 7.30 -4.52
C PRO A 138 21.73 8.36 -3.87
N ASP A 139 21.77 9.55 -4.44
CA ASP A 139 20.93 10.66 -3.98
C ASP A 139 19.45 10.26 -3.88
N GLU A 140 18.84 10.73 -2.81
CA GLU A 140 17.44 10.51 -2.52
C GLU A 140 16.57 11.12 -3.62
N PRO A 141 15.63 10.35 -4.20
CA PRO A 141 14.76 10.88 -5.23
C PRO A 141 13.62 11.67 -4.60
N ASP A 142 13.14 12.69 -5.31
CA ASP A 142 11.91 13.39 -4.95
C ASP A 142 10.69 12.48 -5.24
N VAL A 143 10.33 11.65 -4.24
CA VAL A 143 9.21 10.70 -4.32
C VAL A 143 7.92 11.40 -4.70
N PHE A 144 7.68 12.58 -4.14
CA PHE A 144 6.48 13.36 -4.42
C PHE A 144 6.42 13.78 -5.89
N ARG A 145 7.50 14.32 -6.44
CA ARG A 145 7.58 14.68 -7.86
C ARG A 145 7.41 13.46 -8.77
N ILE A 146 7.98 12.32 -8.41
CA ILE A 146 7.80 11.06 -9.16
C ILE A 146 6.33 10.64 -9.16
N LEU A 147 5.65 10.71 -8.02
CA LEU A 147 4.24 10.37 -7.90
C LEU A 147 3.37 11.33 -8.73
N CYS A 148 3.65 12.63 -8.72
CA CYS A 148 2.97 13.59 -9.60
C CYS A 148 3.12 13.21 -11.07
N GLN A 149 4.31 12.79 -11.50
CA GLN A 149 4.52 12.33 -12.88
C GLN A 149 3.72 11.04 -13.18
N ILE A 150 3.70 10.07 -12.26
CA ILE A 150 2.96 8.81 -12.42
C ILE A 150 1.45 9.06 -12.52
N TRP A 151 0.92 9.96 -11.69
CA TRP A 151 -0.49 10.34 -11.67
C TRP A 151 -0.86 11.44 -12.67
N LYS A 152 0.11 11.91 -13.48
CA LYS A 152 -0.07 12.97 -14.49
C LYS A 152 -0.64 14.27 -13.90
N LEU A 153 -0.10 14.68 -12.76
CA LEU A 153 -0.46 15.93 -12.10
C LEU A 153 0.43 17.05 -12.65
N HIS A 154 -0.19 18.08 -13.21
CA HIS A 154 0.51 19.17 -13.92
C HIS A 154 0.90 20.35 -13.01
N HIS A 155 0.41 20.40 -11.76
CA HIS A 155 0.61 21.52 -10.83
C HIS A 155 1.35 21.07 -9.56
N VAL A 156 2.57 20.58 -9.73
CA VAL A 156 3.39 20.00 -8.64
C VAL A 156 3.61 20.99 -7.50
N ASP A 157 3.88 22.26 -7.82
CA ASP A 157 4.22 23.27 -6.82
C ASP A 157 3.03 23.57 -5.88
N GLN A 158 1.83 23.70 -6.44
CA GLN A 158 0.61 23.94 -5.65
C GLN A 158 0.26 22.76 -4.72
N LEU A 159 0.57 21.53 -5.14
CA LEU A 159 0.30 20.33 -4.35
C LEU A 159 1.32 20.15 -3.22
N ARG A 160 2.54 20.68 -3.37
CA ARG A 160 3.58 20.59 -2.33
C ARG A 160 3.22 21.44 -1.12
N ASP A 161 2.74 22.66 -1.36
CA ASP A 161 2.32 23.58 -0.32
C ASP A 161 1.13 23.03 0.48
N TYR A 162 0.19 22.39 -0.22
CA TYR A 162 -0.94 21.71 0.42
C TYR A 162 -0.49 20.57 1.35
N ASN A 163 0.43 19.72 0.90
CA ASN A 163 0.94 18.62 1.72
C ASN A 163 1.77 19.13 2.91
N ALA A 164 2.58 20.17 2.74
CA ALA A 164 3.36 20.75 3.82
C ALA A 164 2.47 21.34 4.93
N ALA A 165 1.38 22.02 4.55
CA ALA A 165 0.41 22.55 5.51
C ALA A 165 -0.31 21.44 6.29
N ASN A 166 -0.72 20.36 5.63
CA ASN A 166 -1.48 19.27 6.27
C ASN A 166 -0.61 18.27 7.06
N LEU A 167 0.69 18.16 6.76
CA LEU A 167 1.61 17.26 7.49
C LEU A 167 2.10 17.86 8.81
N ASN A 168 2.25 19.18 8.90
CA ASN A 168 2.64 19.84 10.16
C ASN A 168 1.54 19.75 11.23
N ASP A 169 0.30 19.57 10.80
CA ASP A 169 -0.79 19.33 11.75
C ASP A 169 -0.78 17.88 12.26
N ALA A 170 -0.01 16.92 11.70
CA ALA A 170 -0.07 15.51 12.10
C ALA A 170 0.48 15.20 13.50
N ASP A 171 1.22 16.11 14.13
CA ASP A 171 1.50 16.05 15.57
C ASP A 171 0.28 16.42 16.43
N GLY A 172 -0.82 16.89 15.81
CA GLY A 172 -2.11 17.23 16.41
C GLY A 172 -3.37 16.78 15.64
N VAL A 173 -3.26 16.10 14.50
CA VAL A 173 -4.40 15.65 13.69
C VAL A 173 -5.00 14.42 14.33
N ASN A 174 -6.12 14.68 15.00
CA ASN A 174 -7.18 13.74 15.24
C ASN A 174 -7.69 13.24 13.88
N VAL A 175 -7.01 12.25 13.28
CA VAL A 175 -7.52 11.51 12.12
C VAL A 175 -8.91 11.06 12.53
N PRO A 176 -10.00 11.48 11.86
CA PRO A 176 -11.34 11.07 12.24
C PRO A 176 -11.33 9.56 12.25
N SER A 177 -11.36 8.99 13.46
CA SER A 177 -11.49 7.56 13.68
C SER A 177 -12.66 7.16 12.81
N THR A 178 -12.40 6.42 11.73
CA THR A 178 -13.50 5.71 11.07
C THR A 178 -14.20 4.99 12.21
N PRO A 179 -15.49 5.24 12.48
CA PRO A 179 -16.13 4.72 13.67
C PRO A 179 -15.89 3.22 13.69
N THR A 180 -15.06 2.78 14.63
CA THR A 180 -14.81 1.37 14.83
C THR A 180 -16.19 0.79 15.12
N PRO A 181 -16.71 -0.15 14.30
CA PRO A 181 -17.95 -0.80 14.65
C PRO A 181 -17.79 -1.31 16.08
N PRO A 182 -18.79 -1.13 16.96
CA PRO A 182 -18.65 -1.38 18.39
C PRO A 182 -18.00 -2.75 18.61
N VAL A 183 -16.86 -2.75 19.28
CA VAL A 183 -16.15 -3.97 19.67
C VAL A 183 -17.06 -4.66 20.67
N ASP A 184 -17.78 -5.65 20.18
CA ASP A 184 -18.62 -6.56 20.95
C ASP A 184 -17.68 -7.38 21.86
N THR A 185 -17.52 -6.95 23.11
CA THR A 185 -16.56 -7.50 24.09
C THR A 185 -16.97 -8.86 24.65
N LYS A 186 -18.03 -9.47 24.12
CA LYS A 186 -18.37 -10.85 24.48
C LYS A 186 -17.49 -11.83 23.71
N PRO A 187 -16.83 -12.80 24.36
CA PRO A 187 -16.16 -13.88 23.67
C PRO A 187 -17.18 -14.64 22.81
N ARG A 188 -17.12 -14.44 21.49
CA ARG A 188 -18.01 -15.14 20.55
C ARG A 188 -17.67 -16.63 20.57
N THR A 189 -18.64 -17.44 20.94
CA THR A 189 -18.52 -18.90 20.87
C THR A 189 -18.57 -19.35 19.41
N ILE A 190 -18.05 -20.55 19.11
CA ILE A 190 -18.06 -21.11 17.74
C ILE A 190 -19.48 -21.16 17.14
N LYS A 191 -20.53 -21.23 17.96
CA LYS A 191 -21.93 -21.17 17.52
C LYS A 191 -22.33 -19.80 16.93
N ASP A 192 -21.78 -18.70 17.43
CA ASP A 192 -22.13 -17.33 17.01
C ASP A 192 -21.58 -16.97 15.62
N ARG A 193 -20.71 -17.81 15.04
CA ARG A 193 -20.14 -17.62 13.70
C ARG A 193 -20.97 -18.24 12.57
N ILE A 194 -21.91 -19.13 12.88
CA ILE A 194 -22.63 -19.93 11.87
C ILE A 194 -24.06 -19.42 11.63
N GLU A 195 -24.68 -18.72 12.60
CA GLU A 195 -26.08 -18.31 12.50
C GLU A 195 -26.46 -17.18 11.52
N PRO A 196 -25.59 -16.25 11.07
CA PRO A 196 -26.07 -15.21 10.14
C PRO A 196 -26.28 -15.71 8.70
N TYR A 197 -25.94 -16.98 8.38
CA TYR A 197 -26.16 -17.56 7.04
C TYR A 197 -27.38 -18.49 6.94
N THR A 198 -28.18 -18.66 8.01
CA THR A 198 -29.35 -19.56 7.99
C THR A 198 -30.69 -18.89 8.25
N ARG A 199 -30.74 -17.61 8.63
CA ARG A 199 -32.00 -16.84 8.66
C ARG A 199 -32.24 -16.18 7.31
N GLY A 200 -32.94 -16.88 6.42
CA GLY A 200 -33.44 -16.33 5.16
C GLY A 200 -33.55 -17.32 4.01
N LEU A 201 -32.98 -18.52 4.12
CA LEU A 201 -33.17 -19.58 3.14
C LEU A 201 -34.33 -20.47 3.58
N ASP A 202 -35.49 -20.29 2.95
CA ASP A 202 -36.55 -21.29 2.96
C ASP A 202 -36.06 -22.53 2.20
N LEU A 203 -35.61 -23.53 2.95
CA LEU A 203 -35.15 -24.81 2.41
C LEU A 203 -36.29 -25.85 2.33
N SER A 204 -37.56 -25.45 2.53
CA SER A 204 -38.71 -26.36 2.43
C SER A 204 -38.89 -26.99 1.03
N HIS A 205 -38.20 -26.45 0.02
CA HIS A 205 -38.23 -26.95 -1.35
C HIS A 205 -37.17 -28.03 -1.65
N LEU A 206 -36.18 -28.25 -0.76
CA LEU A 206 -35.18 -29.28 -0.95
C LEU A 206 -35.73 -30.64 -0.51
N ARG A 207 -36.36 -31.35 -1.46
CA ARG A 207 -36.68 -32.77 -1.28
C ARG A 207 -35.38 -33.57 -1.15
N PRO A 208 -35.26 -34.46 -0.15
CA PRO A 208 -34.11 -35.34 -0.05
C PRO A 208 -34.06 -36.26 -1.28
N ALA A 209 -32.90 -36.33 -1.93
CA ALA A 209 -32.65 -37.29 -3.00
C ALA A 209 -32.75 -38.70 -2.41
N THR A 210 -33.78 -39.44 -2.80
CA THR A 210 -33.92 -40.86 -2.51
C THR A 210 -32.77 -41.60 -3.18
N ARG A 211 -31.84 -42.12 -2.37
CA ARG A 211 -30.86 -43.11 -2.83
C ARG A 211 -31.64 -44.39 -3.17
N GLY A 212 -31.75 -44.70 -4.46
CA GLY A 212 -32.16 -46.02 -4.92
C GLY A 212 -31.11 -47.05 -4.50
N ASN A 213 -31.51 -48.00 -3.66
CA ASN A 213 -30.73 -49.21 -3.42
C ASN A 213 -30.76 -50.05 -4.70
N GLY A 214 -29.62 -50.16 -5.37
CA GLY A 214 -29.37 -51.19 -6.37
C GLY A 214 -29.05 -52.50 -5.67
N SER A 215 -29.92 -53.49 -5.85
CA SER A 215 -29.74 -54.88 -5.45
C SER A 215 -28.73 -55.56 -6.37
N ASN A 216 -27.82 -56.34 -5.77
CA ASN A 216 -27.21 -57.52 -6.37
C ASN A 216 -27.38 -58.66 -5.36
#